data_AF-A0A543L280-F1
#
_entry.id   AF-A0A543L280-F1
#
_cell.length_a   1.000
_cell.length_b   1.000
_cell.length_c   1.000
_cell.angle_alpha   90.00
_cell.angle_beta   90.00
_cell.angle_gamma   90.00
#
_symmetry.space_group_name_H-M   'P 1'
#
loop_
_entity.id
_entity.type
_entity.pdbx_description
1 polymer ?
#
loop_
_entity_poly.entity_id
_entity_poly.type
_entity_poly.pdbx_seq_one_letter_code
_entity_poly.pdbx_strand_id
1 'polypeptide(L)' 'MKLLNDLFSTDYGLMSIIGIGFMLCMAAFFVRMFVVKMNEPPAPNPAQVGKGNREGQTSTR' A
#
# COMPACT_ATOMS: atom_id res chain seq x y z
N MET A 1 32.37 -18.56 -7.81
CA MET A 1 31.40 -17.48 -7.53
C MET A 1 32.14 -16.19 -7.15
N LYS A 2 32.92 -15.58 -8.06
CA LYS A 2 33.66 -14.33 -7.76
C LYS A 2 32.75 -13.09 -7.77
N LEU A 3 31.76 -13.07 -8.67
CA LEU A 3 30.82 -11.96 -8.86
C LEU A 3 29.94 -11.64 -7.64
N LEU A 4 29.37 -12.67 -6.99
CA LEU A 4 28.59 -12.44 -5.76
C LEU A 4 29.49 -11.91 -4.64
N ASN A 5 30.73 -12.39 -4.55
CA ASN A 5 31.67 -11.95 -3.53
C ASN A 5 32.16 -10.51 -3.79
N ASP A 6 32.37 -10.11 -5.06
CA ASP A 6 32.64 -8.72 -5.45
C ASP A 6 31.43 -7.81 -5.19
N LEU A 7 30.21 -8.33 -5.31
CA LEU A 7 28.99 -7.56 -5.03
C LEU A 7 28.81 -7.27 -3.52
N PHE A 8 29.37 -8.10 -2.63
CA PHE A 8 29.33 -7.87 -1.19
C PHE A 8 30.62 -7.28 -0.61
N SER A 9 31.77 -7.49 -1.25
CA SER A 9 33.09 -7.10 -0.70
C SER A 9 33.63 -5.77 -1.23
N THR A 10 33.07 -5.23 -2.30
CA THR A 10 33.54 -3.96 -2.91
C THR A 10 32.55 -2.83 -2.63
N ASP A 11 33.03 -1.60 -2.43
CA ASP A 11 32.19 -0.41 -2.17
C ASP A 11 31.11 -0.18 -3.25
N TYR A 12 31.40 -0.57 -4.50
CA TYR A 12 30.45 -0.55 -5.63
C TYR A 12 29.29 -1.54 -5.47
N GLY A 13 29.57 -2.71 -4.89
CA GLY A 13 28.58 -3.75 -4.66
C GLY A 13 27.61 -3.37 -3.56
N LEU A 14 28.11 -2.75 -2.47
CA LEU A 14 27.28 -2.23 -1.39
C LEU A 14 26.32 -1.13 -1.88
N MET A 15 26.80 -0.20 -2.72
CA MET A 15 25.95 0.80 -3.36
C MET A 15 24.85 0.16 -4.24
N SER A 16 25.19 -0.88 -4.99
CA SER A 16 24.22 -1.62 -5.81
C SER A 16 23.17 -2.34 -4.94
N ILE A 17 23.58 -2.97 -3.84
CA ILE A 17 22.68 -3.66 -2.90
C ILE A 17 21.70 -2.69 -2.24
N ILE A 18 22.15 -1.48 -1.88
CA ILE A 18 21.27 -0.46 -1.33
C ILE A 18 20.21 -0.06 -2.37
N GLY A 19 20.59 0.14 -3.62
CA GLY A 19 19.66 0.44 -4.71
C GLY A 19 18.67 -0.71 -4.97
N ILE A 20 19.14 -1.95 -5.00
CA ILE A 20 18.31 -3.16 -5.17
C ILE A 20 17.36 -3.31 -3.98
N GLY A 21 17.84 -3.14 -2.76
CA GLY A 21 17.04 -3.18 -1.54
C GLY A 21 15.95 -2.11 -1.53
N PHE A 22 16.29 -0.89 -1.96
CA PHE A 22 15.31 0.19 -2.09
C PHE A 22 14.24 -0.11 -3.15
N MET A 23 14.64 -0.64 -4.32
CA MET A 23 13.70 -1.06 -5.37
C MET A 23 12.74 -2.15 -4.88
N LEU A 24 13.25 -3.15 -4.16
CA LEU A 24 12.42 -4.22 -3.59
C LEU A 24 11.48 -3.70 -2.49
N CYS A 25 11.97 -2.78 -1.64
CA CYS A 25 11.17 -2.16 -0.58
C CYS A 25 10.01 -1.36 -1.18
N MET A 26 10.28 -0.57 -2.24
CA MET A 26 9.25 0.16 -2.97
C MET A 26 8.27 -0.79 -3.68
N ALA A 27 8.76 -1.85 -4.32
CA ALA A 27 7.89 -2.85 -4.95
C ALA A 27 6.93 -3.50 -3.92
N ALA A 28 7.44 -3.91 -2.75
CA ALA A 28 6.64 -4.47 -1.68
C ALA A 28 5.63 -3.44 -1.11
N PHE A 29 6.02 -2.18 -0.98
CA PHE A 29 5.12 -1.09 -0.57
C PHE A 29 3.95 -0.94 -1.54
N PHE A 30 4.20 -0.92 -2.85
CA PHE A 30 3.14 -0.82 -3.85
C PHE A 30 2.22 -2.04 -3.80
N VAL A 31 2.76 -3.27 -3.74
CA VAL A 31 1.95 -4.48 -3.61
C VAL A 31 1.07 -4.41 -2.37
N ARG A 32 1.62 -4.00 -1.22
CA ARG A 32 0.84 -3.81 0.01
C ARG A 32 -0.24 -2.74 -0.17
N MET A 33 0.08 -1.60 -0.79
CA MET A 33 -0.89 -0.53 -1.05
C MET A 33 -2.04 -1.02 -1.93
N PHE A 34 -1.77 -1.76 -3.00
CA PHE A 34 -2.80 -2.34 -3.85
C PHE A 34 -3.65 -3.38 -3.11
N VAL A 35 -3.04 -4.30 -2.35
CA VAL A 35 -3.77 -5.31 -1.57
C VAL A 35 -4.65 -4.69 -0.49
N VAL A 36 -4.16 -3.66 0.21
CA VAL A 36 -4.93 -2.93 1.21
C VAL A 36 -6.07 -2.16 0.54
N LYS A 37 -5.80 -1.44 -0.55
CA LYS A 37 -6.82 -0.66 -1.26
C LYS A 37 -7.92 -1.52 -1.90
N MET A 38 -7.60 -2.75 -2.31
CA MET A 38 -8.57 -3.72 -2.81
C MET A 38 -9.39 -4.37 -1.70
N ASN A 39 -8.88 -4.46 -0.47
CA ASN A 39 -9.59 -5.02 0.69
C ASN A 39 -10.29 -3.96 1.55
N GLU A 40 -9.97 -2.68 1.40
CA GLU A 40 -10.75 -1.61 2.00
C GLU A 40 -12.10 -1.54 1.26
N PRO A 41 -13.24 -1.82 1.93
CA PRO A 41 -14.52 -1.47 1.37
C PRO A 41 -14.51 0.04 1.07
N PRO A 42 -15.16 0.49 -0.02
CA PRO A 42 -15.16 1.90 -0.40
C PRO A 42 -15.41 2.74 0.85
N ALA A 43 -14.45 3.59 1.19
CA ALA A 43 -14.48 4.42 2.39
C ALA A 43 -15.91 4.97 2.53
N PRO A 44 -16.58 4.77 3.70
CA PRO A 44 -17.96 5.19 3.85
C PRO A 44 -18.04 6.63 3.40
N ASN A 45 -18.77 6.85 2.30
CA ASN A 45 -18.96 8.18 1.77
C ASN A 45 -19.49 9.01 2.94
N PRO A 46 -18.82 10.11 3.37
CA PRO A 46 -19.26 10.89 4.51
C PRO A 46 -20.70 11.43 4.33
N ALA A 47 -21.25 11.39 3.11
CA ALA A 47 -22.65 11.67 2.83
C ALA A 47 -23.66 10.55 3.23
N GLN A 48 -23.21 9.31 3.39
CA GLN A 48 -24.07 8.15 3.71
C GLN A 48 -24.28 7.95 5.21
N VAL A 49 -23.37 8.45 6.05
CA VAL A 49 -23.46 8.38 7.52
C VAL A 49 -24.70 9.11 8.07
N GLY A 50 -25.32 10.01 7.29
CA GLY A 50 -26.48 10.78 7.72
C GLY A 50 -27.84 10.43 7.08
N LYS A 51 -27.92 9.52 6.11
CA LYS A 51 -29.15 9.30 5.32
C LYS A 51 -30.02 8.11 5.74
N GLY A 52 -29.48 7.14 6.47
CA GLY A 52 -30.22 5.90 6.82
C GLY A 52 -31.32 6.05 7.89
N ASN A 53 -31.44 7.19 8.56
CA ASN A 53 -32.37 7.37 9.70
C ASN A 53 -33.48 8.41 9.46
N ARG A 54 -33.65 8.91 8.22
CA ARG A 54 -34.61 9.98 7.89
C ARG A 54 -35.75 9.57 6.97
N GLU A 55 -35.79 8.32 6.52
CA GLU A 55 -36.80 7.84 5.56
C GLU A 55 -37.98 7.13 6.25
N GLY A 56 -37.85 6.79 7.55
CA GLY A 56 -38.93 6.16 8.33
C GLY A 56 -39.81 7.12 9.15
N GLN A 57 -39.51 8.43 9.18
CA GLN A 57 -40.18 9.38 10.09
C GLN A 57 -41.12 10.38 9.40
N THR A 58 -41.12 10.46 8.07
CA THR A 58 -41.92 11.45 7.32
C THR A 58 -43.26 10.90 6.82
N SER A 59 -43.62 9.65 7.10
CA SER A 59 -44.90 9.05 6.70
C SER A 59 -45.94 8.97 7.83
N THR A 60 -45.84 9.81 8.87
CA THR A 60 -46.82 9.82 9.98
C THR A 60 -47.03 11.21 10.60
N ARG A 61 -47.16 12.27 9.79
CA ARG A 61 -47.73 13.52 10.28
C ARG A 61 -48.50 14.29 9.23
#